data_AF-A0A938S7E0-F1
#
_entry.id   AF-A0A938S7E0-F1
#
_cell.length_a   1.000
_cell.length_b   1.000
_cell.length_c   1.000
_cell.angle_alpha   90.00
_cell.angle_beta   90.00
_cell.angle_gamma   90.00
#
_symmetry.space_group_name_H-M   'P 1'
#
loop_
_entity.id
_entity.type
_entity.pdbx_description
1 polymer ?
#
loop_
_entity_poly.entity_id
_entity_poly.type
_entity_poly.pdbx_seq_one_letter_code
_entity_poly.pdbx_strand_id
1 'polypeptide(L)'
;MQINELIDRLGYLENPNFVHGDDLGRVADYAHIFRRAQSRMELRGVYVLQQPHSMEPYRSALIPVVYICEAQSEKQASEFRRLTWNQNAAPFLIIRTPANIRLFSTFNYPHVASGTAAGRSPKAILDRRVDFQETAAVLGAFTSRSIDDGTIWRDYGRFVTPKGRVDWSLLESLKKLDALLIGSGLEWRTSHALIGKYVYLWCLRQRDILSDRRLDGWKINHNDVFTRNATLTAFKSVLEELENWLNGSVFPLNWERVSAPKQEHLRKVAGVFAGDTPAG
;
A
#
# COMPACT_ATOMS: atom_id res chain seq x y z
N MET A 1 -15.41 -14.73 -21.21
CA MET A 1 -15.04 -13.39 -21.70
C MET A 1 -13.54 -13.22 -21.60
N GLN A 2 -12.91 -12.74 -22.69
CA GLN A 2 -11.48 -12.43 -22.74
C GLN A 2 -11.21 -11.02 -22.20
N ILE A 3 -9.97 -10.72 -21.81
CA ILE A 3 -9.64 -9.41 -21.23
C ILE A 3 -9.84 -8.25 -22.21
N ASN A 4 -9.49 -8.43 -23.50
CA ASN A 4 -9.69 -7.41 -24.52
C ASN A 4 -11.19 -7.14 -24.76
N GLU A 5 -12.03 -8.18 -24.69
CA GLU A 5 -13.49 -8.05 -24.78
C GLU A 5 -14.05 -7.25 -23.59
N LEU A 6 -13.50 -7.42 -22.39
CA LEU A 6 -13.87 -6.58 -21.24
C LEU A 6 -13.46 -5.12 -21.44
N ILE A 7 -12.22 -4.86 -21.88
CA ILE A 7 -11.72 -3.50 -22.14
C ILE A 7 -12.58 -2.80 -23.19
N ASP A 8 -12.94 -3.50 -24.27
CA ASP A 8 -13.82 -2.99 -25.31
C ASP A 8 -15.24 -2.66 -24.79
N ARG A 9 -15.84 -3.57 -24.01
CA ARG A 9 -17.16 -3.34 -23.37
C ARG A 9 -17.18 -2.15 -22.39
N LEU A 10 -16.05 -1.83 -21.76
CA LEU A 10 -15.92 -0.63 -20.92
C LEU A 10 -15.74 0.65 -21.76
N GLY A 11 -15.58 0.53 -23.08
CA GLY A 11 -15.35 1.64 -23.99
C GLY A 11 -13.95 2.22 -23.84
N TYR A 12 -12.95 1.38 -23.52
CA TYR A 12 -11.58 1.80 -23.25
C TYR A 12 -10.64 1.60 -24.44
N LEU A 13 -10.92 0.64 -25.34
CA LEU A 13 -9.96 0.15 -26.34
C LEU A 13 -9.38 1.26 -27.23
N GLU A 14 -10.22 2.21 -27.67
CA GLU A 14 -9.83 3.33 -28.52
C GLU A 14 -9.90 4.68 -27.78
N ASN A 15 -10.10 4.66 -26.46
CA ASN A 15 -10.29 5.89 -25.70
C ASN A 15 -8.91 6.49 -25.31
N PRO A 16 -8.65 7.77 -25.60
CA PRO A 16 -7.37 8.41 -25.27
C PRO A 16 -7.07 8.47 -23.76
N ASN A 17 -8.08 8.31 -22.90
CA ASN A 17 -7.95 8.24 -21.46
C ASN A 17 -7.56 6.85 -20.94
N PHE A 18 -7.46 5.84 -21.80
CA PHE A 18 -6.99 4.52 -21.41
C PHE A 18 -5.52 4.33 -21.78
N VAL A 19 -4.65 4.37 -20.77
CA VAL A 19 -3.21 4.18 -20.95
C VAL A 19 -2.86 2.70 -20.79
N HIS A 20 -2.13 2.14 -21.75
CA HIS A 20 -1.73 0.73 -21.73
C HIS A 20 -0.37 0.50 -22.38
N GLY A 21 0.15 -0.73 -22.31
CA GLY A 21 1.41 -1.10 -22.94
C GLY A 21 2.59 -0.25 -22.45
N ASP A 22 3.40 0.25 -23.40
CA ASP A 22 4.60 1.04 -23.11
C ASP A 22 4.28 2.47 -22.65
N ASP A 23 3.09 3.00 -22.97
CA ASP A 23 2.69 4.36 -22.59
C ASP A 23 2.47 4.49 -21.08
N LEU A 24 2.21 3.40 -20.37
CA LEU A 24 2.19 3.37 -18.90
C LEU A 24 3.53 3.85 -18.30
N GLY A 25 4.65 3.60 -18.98
CA GLY A 25 5.97 4.08 -18.57
C GLY A 25 6.22 5.57 -18.82
N ARG A 26 5.31 6.25 -19.53
CA ARG A 26 5.42 7.66 -19.92
C ARG A 26 4.52 8.60 -19.10
N VAL A 27 3.61 8.04 -18.30
CA VAL A 27 2.74 8.83 -17.41
C VAL A 27 3.59 9.48 -16.32
N ALA A 28 3.69 10.82 -16.38
CA ALA A 28 4.38 11.60 -15.35
C ALA A 28 3.86 11.24 -13.95
N ASP A 29 4.74 11.23 -12.97
CA ASP A 29 4.50 10.87 -11.56
C ASP A 29 4.13 9.40 -11.28
N TYR A 30 3.48 8.70 -12.22
CA TYR A 30 3.02 7.31 -12.05
C TYR A 30 3.85 6.26 -12.77
N ALA A 31 4.76 6.63 -13.68
CA ALA A 31 5.56 5.71 -14.50
C ALA A 31 6.21 4.56 -13.70
N HIS A 32 6.82 4.89 -12.56
CA HIS A 32 7.47 3.90 -11.70
C HIS A 32 6.46 2.96 -11.00
N ILE A 33 5.29 3.49 -10.62
CA ILE A 33 4.20 2.73 -9.99
C ILE A 33 3.59 1.76 -11.01
N PHE A 34 3.30 2.25 -12.22
CA PHE A 34 2.70 1.43 -13.28
C PHE A 34 3.64 0.36 -13.79
N ARG A 35 4.94 0.65 -13.94
CA ARG A 35 5.94 -0.38 -14.30
C ARG A 35 5.99 -1.50 -13.26
N ARG A 36 5.89 -1.15 -11.96
CA ARG A 36 5.81 -2.14 -10.87
C ARG A 36 4.50 -2.91 -10.89
N ALA A 37 3.39 -2.27 -11.26
CA ALA A 37 2.11 -2.92 -11.43
C ALA A 37 2.11 -3.90 -12.63
N GLN A 38 2.70 -3.53 -13.76
CA GLN A 38 2.86 -4.42 -14.91
C GLN A 38 3.67 -5.67 -14.55
N SER A 39 4.78 -5.52 -13.82
CA SER A 39 5.65 -6.65 -13.47
C SER A 39 5.10 -7.56 -12.38
N ARG A 40 4.21 -7.07 -11.50
CA ARG A 40 3.73 -7.83 -10.32
C ARG A 40 2.23 -8.18 -10.35
N MET A 41 1.43 -7.48 -11.15
CA MET A 41 -0.03 -7.57 -11.14
C MET A 41 -0.65 -7.83 -12.51
N GLU A 42 0.16 -8.20 -13.51
CA GLU A 42 -0.31 -8.41 -14.89
C GLU A 42 -1.21 -7.24 -15.36
N LEU A 43 -0.82 -6.00 -15.03
CA LEU A 43 -1.57 -4.80 -15.35
C LEU A 43 -1.67 -4.64 -16.86
N ARG A 44 -2.90 -4.56 -17.37
CA ARG A 44 -3.20 -4.43 -18.80
C ARG A 44 -3.37 -2.98 -19.23
N GLY A 45 -3.90 -2.15 -18.34
CA GLY A 45 -4.03 -0.73 -18.58
C GLY A 45 -4.68 0.00 -17.41
N VAL A 46 -4.67 1.32 -17.51
CA VAL A 46 -5.20 2.23 -16.50
C VAL A 46 -6.07 3.27 -17.19
N TYR A 47 -7.32 3.37 -16.75
CA TYR A 47 -8.16 4.49 -17.15
C TYR A 47 -7.82 5.71 -16.28
N VAL A 48 -7.51 6.84 -16.92
CA VAL A 48 -7.09 8.09 -16.27
C VAL A 48 -8.05 9.23 -16.60
N LEU A 49 -8.24 10.15 -15.66
CA LEU A 49 -8.86 11.45 -15.96
C LEU A 49 -7.77 12.45 -16.30
N GLN A 50 -8.01 13.26 -17.33
CA GLN A 50 -7.14 14.38 -17.65
C GLN A 50 -7.60 15.59 -16.85
N GLN A 51 -6.74 16.16 -16.01
CA GLN A 51 -7.03 17.47 -15.47
C GLN A 51 -6.85 18.52 -16.57
N PRO A 52 -7.86 19.38 -16.82
CA PRO A 52 -7.68 20.51 -17.71
C PRO A 52 -6.54 21.39 -17.17
N HIS A 53 -5.66 21.83 -18.07
CA HIS A 53 -4.43 22.56 -17.76
C HIS A 53 -4.60 23.62 -16.65
N SER A 54 -4.12 23.31 -15.45
CA SER A 54 -3.95 24.29 -14.39
C SER A 54 -2.58 24.93 -14.53
N MET A 55 -2.52 26.12 -15.14
CA MET A 55 -1.43 27.13 -15.09
C MET A 55 0.00 26.71 -15.50
N GLU A 56 0.33 25.42 -15.61
CA GLU A 56 1.61 24.93 -16.13
C GLU A 56 1.40 24.24 -17.49
N PRO A 57 1.80 24.87 -18.60
CA PRO A 57 1.50 24.41 -19.96
C PRO A 57 2.23 23.11 -20.37
N TYR A 58 3.06 22.52 -19.51
CA TYR A 58 3.93 21.38 -19.86
C TYR A 58 3.62 20.06 -19.16
N ARG A 59 2.62 20.00 -18.28
CA ARG A 59 2.22 18.75 -17.62
C ARG A 59 0.69 18.64 -17.53
N SER A 60 0.10 17.86 -18.43
CA SER A 60 -1.26 17.35 -18.20
C SER A 60 -1.19 16.39 -17.01
N ALA A 61 -1.76 16.80 -15.87
CA ALA A 61 -1.85 15.93 -14.70
C ALA A 61 -2.89 14.84 -14.98
N LEU A 62 -2.41 13.61 -15.16
CA LEU A 62 -3.25 12.43 -15.35
C LEU A 62 -3.59 11.84 -13.98
N ILE A 63 -4.87 11.62 -13.70
CA ILE A 63 -5.35 11.04 -12.44
C ILE A 63 -5.81 9.60 -12.71
N PRO A 64 -5.13 8.59 -12.15
CA PRO A 64 -5.55 7.20 -12.29
C PRO A 64 -6.89 6.94 -11.60
N VAL A 65 -7.82 6.30 -12.30
CA VAL A 65 -9.16 5.98 -11.77
C VAL A 65 -9.39 4.48 -11.65
N VAL A 66 -9.13 3.73 -12.71
CA VAL A 66 -9.41 2.28 -12.76
C VAL A 66 -8.19 1.54 -13.27
N TYR A 67 -7.71 0.56 -12.50
CA TYR A 67 -6.76 -0.44 -12.98
C TYR A 67 -7.51 -1.63 -13.60
N ILE A 68 -7.02 -2.12 -14.73
CA ILE A 68 -7.46 -3.36 -15.36
C ILE A 68 -6.33 -4.39 -15.29
N CYS A 69 -6.54 -5.47 -14.55
CA CYS A 69 -5.58 -6.57 -14.38
C CYS A 69 -6.18 -7.91 -14.85
N GLU A 70 -5.31 -8.86 -15.16
CA GLU A 70 -5.70 -10.24 -15.41
C GLU A 70 -5.03 -11.15 -14.38
N ALA A 71 -5.80 -12.05 -13.76
CA ALA A 71 -5.28 -12.99 -12.77
C ALA A 71 -5.74 -14.40 -13.12
N GLN A 72 -4.89 -15.39 -12.90
CA GLN A 72 -5.15 -16.81 -13.15
C GLN A 72 -6.02 -17.46 -12.06
N SER A 73 -6.20 -16.80 -10.91
CA SER A 73 -6.99 -17.34 -9.79
C SER A 73 -7.50 -16.26 -8.82
N GLU A 74 -8.48 -16.63 -7.99
CA GLU A 74 -8.99 -15.77 -6.92
C GLU A 74 -7.94 -15.43 -5.85
N LYS A 75 -6.99 -16.34 -5.62
CA LYS A 75 -5.85 -16.11 -4.73
C LYS A 75 -4.95 -15.00 -5.27
N GLN A 76 -4.64 -15.06 -6.57
CA GLN A 76 -3.84 -14.03 -7.23
C GLN A 76 -4.60 -12.70 -7.29
N ALA A 77 -5.90 -12.71 -7.58
CA ALA A 77 -6.75 -11.51 -7.53
C ALA A 77 -6.73 -10.83 -6.15
N SER A 78 -6.77 -11.62 -5.07
CA SER A 78 -6.67 -11.11 -3.69
C SER A 78 -5.32 -10.49 -3.38
N GLU A 79 -4.23 -11.05 -3.90
CA GLU A 79 -2.88 -10.49 -3.78
C GLU A 79 -2.75 -9.18 -4.57
N PHE A 80 -3.29 -9.11 -5.78
CA PHE A 80 -3.26 -7.89 -6.60
C PHE A 80 -4.04 -6.76 -5.96
N ARG A 81 -5.17 -7.06 -5.29
CA ARG A 81 -5.89 -6.08 -4.48
C ARG A 81 -5.02 -5.49 -3.37
N ARG A 82 -4.29 -6.34 -2.64
CA ARG A 82 -3.37 -5.91 -1.56
C ARG A 82 -2.26 -5.01 -2.12
N LEU A 83 -1.65 -5.42 -3.22
CA LEU A 83 -0.60 -4.67 -3.89
C LEU A 83 -1.10 -3.32 -4.42
N THR A 84 -2.32 -3.26 -4.96
CA THR A 84 -2.91 -2.01 -5.46
C THR A 84 -3.24 -1.05 -4.32
N TRP A 85 -3.76 -1.53 -3.18
CA TRP A 85 -3.94 -0.70 -1.98
C TRP A 85 -2.63 -0.09 -1.51
N ASN A 86 -1.55 -0.87 -1.49
CA ASN A 86 -0.21 -0.38 -1.14
C ASN A 86 0.35 0.66 -2.12
N GLN A 87 -0.09 0.66 -3.39
CA GLN A 87 0.31 1.69 -4.36
C GLN A 87 -0.42 3.02 -4.15
N ASN A 88 -1.64 2.99 -3.58
CA ASN A 88 -2.46 4.17 -3.29
C ASN A 88 -2.71 5.09 -4.51
N ALA A 89 -2.65 4.54 -5.73
CA ALA A 89 -2.63 5.34 -6.97
C ALA A 89 -4.03 5.51 -7.60
N ALA A 90 -4.70 4.40 -7.94
CA ALA A 90 -6.05 4.41 -8.49
C ALA A 90 -7.06 3.88 -7.47
N PRO A 91 -8.26 4.46 -7.33
CA PRO A 91 -9.30 4.08 -6.36
C PRO A 91 -10.05 2.77 -6.67
N PHE A 92 -10.02 2.31 -7.92
CA PHE A 92 -10.73 1.11 -8.34
C PHE A 92 -9.82 0.14 -9.08
N LEU A 93 -10.12 -1.14 -8.90
CA LEU A 93 -9.41 -2.25 -9.53
C LEU A 93 -10.42 -3.26 -10.06
N ILE A 94 -10.33 -3.53 -11.36
CA ILE A 94 -11.09 -4.58 -12.03
C ILE A 94 -10.10 -5.66 -12.42
N ILE A 95 -10.35 -6.88 -11.95
CA ILE A 95 -9.53 -8.05 -12.25
C ILE A 95 -10.37 -9.07 -12.99
N ARG A 96 -9.95 -9.45 -14.19
CA ARG A 96 -10.53 -10.61 -14.87
C ARG A 96 -9.84 -11.87 -14.36
N THR A 97 -10.62 -12.85 -13.93
CA THR A 97 -10.17 -14.22 -13.68
C THR A 97 -10.73 -15.17 -14.75
N PRO A 98 -10.25 -16.43 -14.85
CA PRO A 98 -10.88 -17.40 -15.76
C PRO A 98 -12.37 -17.63 -15.45
N ALA A 99 -12.76 -17.50 -14.17
CA ALA A 99 -14.10 -17.82 -13.71
C ALA A 99 -15.07 -16.64 -13.70
N ASN A 100 -14.59 -15.41 -13.46
CA ASN A 100 -15.43 -14.23 -13.26
C ASN A 100 -14.62 -12.93 -13.39
N ILE A 101 -15.26 -11.80 -13.10
CA ILE A 101 -14.59 -10.52 -12.86
C ILE A 101 -14.72 -10.15 -11.40
N ARG A 102 -13.62 -9.67 -10.81
CA ARG A 102 -13.59 -9.08 -9.48
C ARG A 102 -13.49 -7.56 -9.59
N LEU A 103 -14.35 -6.87 -8.87
CA LEU A 103 -14.35 -5.41 -8.73
C LEU A 103 -14.04 -5.05 -7.29
N PHE A 104 -13.00 -4.25 -7.09
CA PHE A 104 -12.54 -3.80 -5.79
C PHE A 104 -12.48 -2.28 -5.70
N SER A 105 -12.77 -1.74 -4.51
CA SER A 105 -12.17 -0.47 -4.08
C SER A 105 -10.78 -0.76 -3.52
N THR A 106 -9.81 0.03 -3.97
CA THR A 106 -8.41 -0.10 -3.61
C THR A 106 -8.03 0.81 -2.45
N PHE A 107 -8.84 1.83 -2.12
CA PHE A 107 -8.62 2.70 -0.96
C PHE A 107 -9.29 2.17 0.30
N ASN A 108 -9.80 0.95 0.28
CA ASN A 108 -10.39 0.28 1.43
C ASN A 108 -9.98 -1.19 1.42
N TYR A 109 -8.96 -1.52 2.21
CA TYR A 109 -8.49 -2.89 2.39
C TYR A 109 -8.98 -3.47 3.74
N PRO A 110 -9.63 -4.64 3.75
CA PRO A 110 -10.01 -5.28 5.00
C PRO A 110 -8.74 -5.76 5.71
N HIS A 111 -8.45 -5.16 6.86
CA HIS A 111 -7.49 -5.74 7.79
C HIS A 111 -8.08 -7.05 8.32
N VAL A 112 -7.40 -8.17 8.06
CA VAL A 112 -7.73 -9.43 8.73
C VAL A 112 -7.30 -9.27 10.18
N ALA A 113 -8.25 -8.85 11.03
CA ALA A 113 -8.04 -8.92 12.48
C ALA A 113 -7.96 -10.40 12.86
N SER A 114 -6.77 -10.84 13.29
CA SER A 114 -6.63 -12.07 14.05
C SER A 114 -7.36 -11.88 15.38
N GLY A 115 -8.61 -12.33 15.43
CA GLY A 115 -9.45 -12.31 16.64
C GLY A 115 -10.32 -11.08 16.78
N THR A 116 -11.63 -11.30 16.86
CA THR A 116 -12.67 -10.30 17.19
C THR A 116 -12.93 -9.21 16.14
N ALA A 117 -13.60 -9.61 15.06
CA ALA A 117 -14.35 -8.68 14.23
C ALA A 117 -15.56 -8.13 15.03
N ALA A 118 -15.49 -6.86 15.44
CA ALA A 118 -16.67 -6.09 15.82
C ALA A 118 -16.40 -4.59 15.64
N GLY A 119 -16.68 -4.04 14.44
CA GLY A 119 -16.76 -2.58 14.32
C GLY A 119 -16.72 -1.98 12.91
N ARG A 120 -15.99 -2.56 11.96
CA ARG A 120 -16.06 -2.08 10.56
C ARG A 120 -17.17 -2.81 9.82
N SER A 121 -18.30 -2.12 9.66
CA SER A 121 -19.43 -2.59 8.86
C SER A 121 -18.96 -3.07 7.47
N PRO A 122 -19.31 -4.29 7.03
CA PRO A 122 -19.00 -4.83 5.69
C PRO A 122 -19.47 -3.95 4.52
N LYS A 123 -20.37 -3.00 4.79
CA LYS A 123 -20.99 -2.08 3.81
C LYS A 123 -20.04 -1.04 3.20
N ALA A 124 -18.85 -0.82 3.76
CA ALA A 124 -17.93 0.23 3.29
C ALA A 124 -16.90 -0.25 2.25
N ILE A 125 -16.80 -1.57 2.03
CA ILE A 125 -15.77 -2.16 1.18
C ILE A 125 -16.43 -2.67 -0.10
N LEU A 126 -16.01 -2.14 -1.24
CA LEU A 126 -16.37 -2.70 -2.54
C LEU A 126 -15.49 -3.92 -2.79
N ASP A 127 -16.11 -5.09 -2.78
CA ASP A 127 -15.55 -6.37 -3.14
C ASP A 127 -16.66 -7.21 -3.78
N ARG A 128 -16.75 -7.15 -5.11
CA ARG A 128 -17.83 -7.78 -5.86
C ARG A 128 -17.28 -8.78 -6.86
N ARG A 129 -17.84 -9.98 -6.83
CA ARG A 129 -17.73 -10.95 -7.92
C ARG A 129 -18.83 -10.65 -8.94
N VAL A 130 -18.44 -10.59 -10.20
CA VAL A 130 -19.32 -10.28 -11.33
C VAL A 130 -19.19 -11.41 -12.33
N ASP A 131 -20.28 -12.14 -12.53
CA ASP A 131 -20.31 -13.17 -13.55
C ASP A 131 -20.35 -12.54 -14.93
N PHE A 132 -19.78 -13.22 -15.93
CA PHE A 132 -19.59 -12.62 -17.26
C PHE A 132 -20.90 -12.14 -17.91
N GLN A 133 -22.03 -12.78 -17.59
CA GLN A 133 -23.36 -12.43 -18.09
C GLN A 133 -23.88 -11.11 -17.50
N GLU A 134 -23.49 -10.76 -16.28
CA GLU A 134 -23.97 -9.56 -15.57
C GLU A 134 -23.06 -8.34 -15.77
N THR A 135 -21.95 -8.51 -16.49
CA THR A 135 -20.90 -7.48 -16.66
C THR A 135 -21.46 -6.10 -17.02
N ALA A 136 -22.38 -6.03 -18.00
CA ALA A 136 -22.93 -4.75 -18.47
C ALA A 136 -23.74 -4.04 -17.37
N ALA A 137 -24.53 -4.78 -16.60
CA ALA A 137 -25.36 -4.23 -15.53
C ALA A 137 -24.51 -3.75 -14.34
N VAL A 138 -23.43 -4.47 -14.01
CA VAL A 138 -22.62 -4.18 -12.82
C VAL A 138 -21.53 -3.15 -13.11
N LEU A 139 -20.89 -3.25 -14.27
CA LEU A 139 -19.76 -2.39 -14.65
C LEU A 139 -20.17 -1.15 -15.45
N GLY A 140 -21.48 -0.88 -15.62
CA GLY A 140 -21.96 0.30 -16.35
C GLY A 140 -21.41 1.63 -15.81
N ALA A 141 -21.23 1.74 -14.49
CA ALA A 141 -20.61 2.91 -13.85
C ALA A 141 -19.10 3.01 -14.06
N PHE A 142 -18.46 1.97 -14.58
CA PHE A 142 -17.02 1.89 -14.89
C PHE A 142 -16.74 2.00 -16.39
N THR A 143 -17.72 2.37 -17.20
CA THR A 143 -17.47 2.69 -18.61
C THR A 143 -16.76 4.04 -18.71
N SER A 144 -16.03 4.26 -19.82
CA SER A 144 -15.33 5.53 -20.07
C SER A 144 -16.25 6.73 -19.91
N ARG A 145 -17.43 6.68 -20.52
CA ARG A 145 -18.47 7.72 -20.40
C ARG A 145 -18.86 8.00 -18.95
N SER A 146 -19.14 6.96 -18.16
CA SER A 146 -19.54 7.10 -16.74
C SER A 146 -18.42 7.62 -15.84
N ILE A 147 -17.17 7.39 -16.21
CA ILE A 147 -16.02 7.94 -15.49
C ILE A 147 -15.83 9.41 -15.85
N ASP A 148 -15.87 9.73 -17.16
CA ASP A 148 -15.67 11.08 -17.69
C ASP A 148 -16.77 12.06 -17.23
N ASP A 149 -18.03 11.61 -17.16
CA ASP A 149 -19.15 12.43 -16.67
C ASP A 149 -19.32 12.41 -15.14
N GLY A 150 -18.46 11.65 -14.44
CA GLY A 150 -18.43 11.57 -12.98
C GLY A 150 -19.53 10.71 -12.35
N THR A 151 -20.33 9.98 -13.12
CA THR A 151 -21.35 9.03 -12.61
C THR A 151 -20.75 8.00 -11.67
N ILE A 152 -19.53 7.53 -11.94
CA ILE A 152 -18.81 6.62 -11.04
C ILE A 152 -18.72 7.15 -9.60
N TRP A 153 -18.55 8.46 -9.41
CA TRP A 153 -18.41 9.06 -8.08
C TRP A 153 -19.74 9.17 -7.36
N ARG A 154 -20.84 9.38 -8.09
CA ARG A 154 -22.20 9.36 -7.52
C ARG A 154 -22.55 7.96 -7.01
N ASP A 155 -22.25 6.94 -7.80
CA ASP A 155 -22.69 5.57 -7.52
C ASP A 155 -21.74 4.82 -6.58
N TYR A 156 -20.42 5.04 -6.75
CA TYR A 156 -19.37 4.29 -6.07
C TYR A 156 -18.45 5.15 -5.19
N GLY A 157 -18.62 6.48 -5.15
CA GLY A 157 -17.76 7.38 -4.35
C GLY A 157 -17.75 7.05 -2.85
N ARG A 158 -18.84 6.50 -2.31
CA ARG A 158 -18.92 6.02 -0.92
C ARG A 158 -17.90 4.93 -0.58
N PHE A 159 -17.40 4.21 -1.58
CA PHE A 159 -16.39 3.16 -1.41
C PHE A 159 -14.95 3.69 -1.51
N VAL A 160 -14.78 4.97 -1.84
CA VAL A 160 -13.50 5.65 -2.06
C VAL A 160 -13.32 6.70 -0.98
N THR A 161 -12.94 6.27 0.22
CA THR A 161 -12.78 7.16 1.38
C THR A 161 -11.31 7.43 1.67
N PRO A 162 -10.87 8.70 1.83
CA PRO A 162 -9.47 9.02 2.13
C PRO A 162 -8.91 8.27 3.34
N LYS A 163 -9.72 8.10 4.39
CA LYS A 163 -9.32 7.42 5.64
C LYS A 163 -8.94 5.95 5.47
N GLY A 164 -9.39 5.29 4.41
CA GLY A 164 -9.05 3.89 4.14
C GLY A 164 -7.75 3.70 3.36
N ARG A 165 -7.20 4.79 2.80
CA ARG A 165 -5.95 4.76 2.07
C ARG A 165 -4.80 4.30 2.97
N VAL A 166 -3.81 3.66 2.37
CA VAL A 166 -2.70 3.03 3.09
C VAL A 166 -1.90 4.03 3.94
N ASP A 167 -1.74 5.26 3.47
CA ASP A 167 -1.07 6.35 4.17
C ASP A 167 -1.82 6.75 5.45
N TRP A 168 -3.13 6.95 5.37
CA TRP A 168 -3.97 7.22 6.54
C TRP A 168 -3.99 6.05 7.52
N SER A 169 -4.12 4.82 7.00
CA SER A 169 -4.08 3.62 7.84
C SER A 169 -2.72 3.47 8.54
N LEU A 170 -1.61 3.76 7.86
CA LEU A 170 -0.27 3.72 8.44
C LEU A 170 -0.12 4.79 9.52
N LEU A 171 -0.50 6.03 9.24
CA LEU A 171 -0.45 7.13 10.21
C LEU A 171 -1.31 6.83 11.45
N GLU A 172 -2.49 6.26 11.29
CA GLU A 172 -3.34 5.84 12.40
C GLU A 172 -2.68 4.73 13.23
N SER A 173 -2.09 3.72 12.58
CA SER A 173 -1.34 2.66 13.27
C SER A 173 -0.13 3.20 14.03
N LEU A 174 0.63 4.13 13.45
CA LEU A 174 1.78 4.76 14.12
C LEU A 174 1.34 5.60 15.32
N LYS A 175 0.23 6.35 15.22
CA LYS A 175 -0.33 7.10 16.36
C LYS A 175 -0.78 6.18 17.50
N LYS A 176 -1.42 5.06 17.18
CA LYS A 176 -1.83 4.07 18.20
C LYS A 176 -0.61 3.41 18.85
N LEU A 177 0.39 3.06 18.06
CA LEU A 177 1.66 2.52 18.55
C LEU A 177 2.35 3.52 19.50
N ASP A 178 2.41 4.80 19.13
CA ASP A 178 2.98 5.84 19.98
C ASP A 178 2.26 5.96 21.33
N ALA A 179 0.93 6.03 21.32
CA ALA A 179 0.13 6.08 22.54
C ALA A 179 0.36 4.86 23.45
N LEU A 180 0.54 3.66 22.88
CA LEU A 180 0.81 2.44 23.63
C LEU A 180 2.19 2.39 24.24
N LEU A 181 3.21 2.90 23.52
CA LEU A 181 4.57 2.99 24.03
C LEU A 181 4.65 3.99 25.18
N ILE A 182 4.02 5.15 25.03
CA ILE A 182 3.91 6.16 26.11
C ILE A 182 3.17 5.58 27.31
N GLY A 183 2.06 4.87 27.07
CA GLY A 183 1.30 4.18 28.12
C GLY A 183 2.08 3.09 28.86
N SER A 184 3.12 2.50 28.24
CA SER A 184 4.04 1.57 28.90
C SER A 184 5.26 2.23 29.56
N GLY A 185 5.27 3.57 29.66
CA GLY A 185 6.27 4.32 30.41
C GLY A 185 7.43 4.89 29.58
N LEU A 186 7.36 4.86 28.25
CA LEU A 186 8.31 5.61 27.41
C LEU A 186 8.00 7.10 27.41
N GLU A 187 9.04 7.92 27.39
CA GLU A 187 8.90 9.34 27.07
C GLU A 187 8.50 9.50 25.60
N TRP A 188 7.63 10.48 25.30
CA TRP A 188 7.14 10.74 23.94
C TRP A 188 8.27 10.91 22.91
N ARG A 189 9.35 11.61 23.27
CA ARG A 189 10.52 11.80 22.39
C ARG A 189 11.21 10.48 22.06
N THR A 190 11.37 9.62 23.05
CA THR A 190 11.99 8.30 22.89
C THR A 190 11.09 7.37 22.08
N SER A 191 9.77 7.45 22.27
CA SER A 191 8.78 6.72 21.46
C SER A 191 8.87 7.13 19.98
N HIS A 192 8.84 8.43 19.69
CA HIS A 192 8.97 8.97 18.33
C HIS A 192 10.30 8.58 17.69
N ALA A 193 11.40 8.68 18.44
CA ALA A 193 12.71 8.27 17.96
C ALA A 193 12.76 6.78 17.64
N LEU A 194 12.21 5.90 18.49
CA LEU A 194 12.19 4.46 18.27
C LEU A 194 11.38 4.07 17.03
N ILE A 195 10.17 4.64 16.88
CA ILE A 195 9.33 4.44 15.70
C ILE A 195 10.05 4.94 14.44
N GLY A 196 10.59 6.16 14.48
CA GLY A 196 11.35 6.75 13.39
C GLY A 196 12.56 5.90 12.99
N LYS A 197 13.27 5.32 13.96
CA LYS A 197 14.38 4.40 13.73
C LYS A 197 13.92 3.16 12.96
N TYR A 198 12.78 2.57 13.31
CA TYR A 198 12.24 1.43 12.56
C TYR A 198 11.83 1.80 11.13
N VAL A 199 11.19 2.95 10.92
CA VAL A 199 10.89 3.47 9.57
C VAL A 199 12.18 3.59 8.77
N TYR A 200 13.21 4.18 9.36
CA TYR A 200 14.52 4.36 8.73
C TYR A 200 15.17 3.02 8.35
N LEU A 201 15.21 2.04 9.27
CA LEU A 201 15.75 0.71 8.99
C LEU A 201 15.02 0.01 7.85
N TRP A 202 13.68 0.05 7.84
CA TRP A 202 12.90 -0.51 6.75
C TRP A 202 13.14 0.23 5.43
N CYS A 203 13.30 1.55 5.45
CA CYS A 203 13.65 2.32 4.25
C CYS A 203 15.00 1.87 3.67
N LEU A 204 16.04 1.72 4.50
CA LEU A 204 17.34 1.22 4.06
C LEU A 204 17.24 -0.19 3.49
N ARG A 205 16.49 -1.07 4.16
CA ARG A 205 16.31 -2.45 3.72
C ARG A 205 15.57 -2.56 2.39
N GLN A 206 14.49 -1.80 2.20
CA GLN A 206 13.72 -1.80 0.94
C GLN A 206 14.51 -1.24 -0.24
N ARG A 207 15.54 -0.43 0.01
CA ARG A 207 16.48 0.08 -1.01
C ARG A 207 17.71 -0.81 -1.19
N ASP A 208 17.72 -1.99 -0.55
CA ASP A 208 18.85 -2.93 -0.54
C ASP A 208 20.17 -2.35 0.02
N ILE A 209 20.07 -1.23 0.75
CA ILE A 209 21.19 -0.58 1.43
C ILE A 209 21.55 -1.42 2.67
N LEU A 210 20.53 -1.81 3.45
CA LEU A 210 20.64 -2.76 4.56
C LEU A 210 20.18 -4.15 4.12
N SER A 211 20.96 -4.74 3.22
CA SER A 211 20.72 -6.06 2.62
C SER A 211 21.07 -7.20 3.57
N ASP A 212 20.60 -8.42 3.26
CA ASP A 212 20.93 -9.63 4.02
C ASP A 212 22.44 -9.88 4.05
N ARG A 213 23.10 -9.72 2.90
CA ARG A 213 24.57 -9.80 2.79
C ARG A 213 25.29 -8.87 3.76
N ARG A 214 24.75 -7.66 4.00
CA ARG A 214 25.34 -6.70 4.91
C ARG A 214 25.14 -7.12 6.37
N LEU A 215 23.93 -7.55 6.72
CA LEU A 215 23.62 -8.07 8.05
C LEU A 215 24.50 -9.29 8.39
N ASP A 216 24.69 -10.20 7.44
CA ASP A 216 25.58 -11.36 7.57
C ASP A 216 27.04 -10.93 7.81
N GLY A 217 27.51 -9.91 7.09
CA GLY A 217 28.83 -9.32 7.29
C GLY A 217 29.05 -8.77 8.70
N TRP A 218 27.98 -8.23 9.31
CA TRP A 218 27.97 -7.77 10.70
C TRP A 218 27.64 -8.88 11.71
N LYS A 219 27.40 -10.10 11.24
CA LYS A 219 26.98 -11.26 12.05
C LYS A 219 25.68 -11.01 12.82
N ILE A 220 24.76 -10.26 12.22
CA ILE A 220 23.46 -9.94 12.81
C ILE A 220 22.39 -10.73 12.07
N ASN A 221 21.58 -11.49 12.82
CA ASN A 221 20.46 -12.22 12.23
C ASN A 221 19.30 -11.26 11.91
N HIS A 222 18.81 -11.32 10.68
CA HIS A 222 17.62 -10.60 10.23
C HIS A 222 16.42 -10.74 11.19
N ASN A 223 16.19 -11.95 11.69
CA ASN A 223 15.03 -12.26 12.53
C ASN A 223 15.09 -11.53 13.87
N ASP A 224 16.30 -11.21 14.35
CA ASP A 224 16.52 -10.53 15.62
C ASP A 224 16.35 -9.00 15.50
N VAL A 225 16.00 -8.49 14.31
CA VAL A 225 15.79 -7.05 14.08
C VAL A 225 14.47 -6.75 13.41
N PHE A 226 14.08 -7.49 12.38
CA PHE A 226 12.94 -7.13 11.51
C PHE A 226 11.68 -7.96 11.74
N THR A 227 11.67 -8.82 12.76
CA THR A 227 10.53 -9.71 13.06
C THR A 227 10.05 -9.55 14.50
N ARG A 228 8.96 -10.25 14.84
CA ARG A 228 8.43 -10.32 16.21
C ARG A 228 9.45 -10.81 17.24
N ASN A 229 10.52 -11.47 16.79
CA ASN A 229 11.61 -11.95 17.62
C ASN A 229 12.71 -10.90 17.87
N ALA A 230 12.50 -9.64 17.47
CA ALA A 230 13.50 -8.60 17.59
C ALA A 230 14.12 -8.52 18.99
N THR A 231 15.44 -8.38 19.07
CA THR A 231 16.20 -8.29 20.33
C THR A 231 16.90 -6.94 20.45
N LEU A 232 16.98 -6.45 21.69
CA LEU A 232 17.58 -5.14 21.97
C LEU A 232 19.08 -5.13 21.65
N THR A 233 19.76 -6.26 21.84
CA THR A 233 21.17 -6.45 21.50
C THR A 233 21.38 -6.33 19.99
N ALA A 234 20.68 -7.14 19.19
CA ALA A 234 20.84 -7.09 17.73
C ALA A 234 20.43 -5.73 17.17
N PHE A 235 19.36 -5.12 17.70
CA PHE A 235 18.94 -3.79 17.31
C PHE A 235 20.04 -2.75 17.57
N LYS A 236 20.61 -2.71 18.79
CA LYS A 236 21.74 -1.81 19.12
C LYS A 236 22.94 -2.02 18.21
N SER A 237 23.34 -3.27 17.99
CA SER A 237 24.47 -3.59 17.09
C SER A 237 24.22 -3.10 15.66
N VAL A 238 23.00 -3.24 15.12
CA VAL A 238 22.67 -2.65 13.80
C VAL A 238 22.78 -1.13 13.83
N LEU A 239 22.41 -0.47 14.93
CA LEU A 239 22.49 0.99 15.03
C LEU A 239 23.94 1.45 14.97
N GLU A 240 24.80 0.83 15.78
CA GLU A 240 26.22 1.15 15.88
C GLU A 240 26.93 0.95 14.54
N GLU A 241 26.70 -0.19 13.87
CA GLU A 241 27.26 -0.47 12.54
C GLU A 241 26.78 0.53 11.47
N LEU A 242 25.51 0.92 11.52
CA LEU A 242 24.98 1.93 10.60
C LEU A 242 25.55 3.32 10.84
N GLU A 243 25.69 3.74 12.10
CA GLU A 243 26.26 5.05 12.46
C GLU A 243 27.73 5.14 12.04
N ASN A 244 28.51 4.08 12.27
CA ASN A 244 29.89 3.97 11.84
C ASN A 244 30.03 3.99 10.32
N TRP A 245 29.12 3.33 9.61
CA TRP A 245 29.20 3.21 8.16
C TRP A 245 28.69 4.46 7.42
N LEU A 246 27.59 5.07 7.89
CA LEU A 246 26.93 6.20 7.23
C LEU A 246 27.34 7.56 7.78
N ASN A 247 28.19 7.61 8.81
CA ASN A 247 28.72 8.81 9.44
C ASN A 247 27.62 9.77 9.96
N GLY A 248 26.66 9.24 10.72
CA GLY A 248 25.63 10.06 11.35
C GLY A 248 24.53 9.25 12.04
N SER A 249 23.83 9.89 12.97
CA SER A 249 22.70 9.29 13.69
C SER A 249 21.37 9.89 13.23
N VAL A 250 20.47 9.03 12.75
CA VAL A 250 19.11 9.38 12.38
C VAL A 250 18.18 8.85 13.47
N PHE A 251 17.43 9.74 14.12
CA PHE A 251 16.61 9.48 15.31
C PHE A 251 17.44 8.92 16.50
N PRO A 252 18.33 9.75 17.10
CA PRO A 252 19.22 9.29 18.16
C PRO A 252 18.43 8.79 19.37
N LEU A 253 18.84 7.62 19.89
CA LEU A 253 18.29 7.01 21.10
C LEU A 253 19.33 7.09 22.22
N ASN A 254 18.95 7.71 23.34
CA ASN A 254 19.81 7.75 24.52
C ASN A 254 19.55 6.52 25.39
N TRP A 255 20.52 5.60 25.41
CA TRP A 255 20.45 4.33 26.12
C TRP A 255 20.75 4.42 27.62
N GLU A 256 21.32 5.53 28.08
CA GLU A 256 21.72 5.73 29.49
C GLU A 256 20.58 6.31 30.34
N ARG A 257 19.51 6.81 29.68
CA ARG A 257 18.35 7.35 30.38
C ARG A 257 17.48 6.24 30.95
N VAL A 258 16.85 6.52 32.09
CA VAL A 258 15.81 5.65 32.70
C VAL A 258 14.64 5.40 31.73
N SER A 259 14.34 6.35 30.84
CA SER A 259 13.31 6.27 29.81
C SER A 259 13.77 5.59 28.51
N ALA A 260 14.92 4.91 28.50
CA ALA A 260 15.42 4.21 27.32
C ALA A 260 14.46 3.07 26.88
N PRO A 261 14.40 2.75 25.56
CA PRO A 261 13.62 1.61 25.08
C PRO A 261 14.04 0.31 25.75
N LYS A 262 13.05 -0.50 26.11
CA LYS A 262 13.24 -1.84 26.66
C LYS A 262 12.89 -2.88 25.60
N GLN A 263 13.26 -4.13 25.87
CA GLN A 263 12.99 -5.28 25.00
C GLN A 263 11.50 -5.39 24.60
N GLU A 264 10.59 -5.12 25.53
CA GLU A 264 9.14 -5.15 25.28
C GLU A 264 8.68 -4.06 24.31
N HIS A 265 9.22 -2.84 24.43
CA HIS A 265 8.94 -1.72 23.55
C HIS A 265 9.40 -2.02 22.13
N LEU A 266 10.62 -2.55 22.01
CA LEU A 266 11.19 -2.96 20.74
C LEU A 266 10.34 -4.01 20.04
N ARG A 267 9.93 -5.06 20.74
CA ARG A 267 9.10 -6.14 20.16
C ARG A 267 7.74 -5.64 19.70
N LYS A 268 7.12 -4.71 20.44
CA LYS A 268 5.85 -4.09 20.01
C LYS A 268 6.03 -3.33 18.69
N VAL A 269 7.08 -2.50 18.59
CA VAL A 269 7.38 -1.78 17.34
C VAL A 269 7.66 -2.78 16.22
N ALA A 270 8.54 -3.75 16.44
CA ALA A 270 8.88 -4.77 15.44
C ALA A 270 7.67 -5.55 14.95
N GLY A 271 6.77 -5.93 15.87
CA GLY A 271 5.52 -6.62 15.55
C GLY A 271 4.62 -5.80 14.64
N VAL A 272 4.39 -4.52 14.98
CA VAL A 272 3.57 -3.62 14.13
C VAL A 272 4.16 -3.47 12.73
N PHE A 273 5.48 -3.31 12.61
CA PHE A 273 6.14 -3.27 11.30
C PHE A 273 6.15 -4.62 10.57
N ALA A 274 6.00 -5.73 11.30
CA ALA A 274 5.80 -7.08 10.75
C ALA A 274 4.31 -7.42 10.47
N GLY A 275 3.40 -6.44 10.62
CA GLY A 275 1.98 -6.55 10.28
C GLY A 275 1.02 -6.77 11.45
N ASP A 276 1.48 -6.73 12.71
CA ASP A 276 0.59 -6.78 13.87
C ASP A 276 -0.22 -5.49 13.99
N THR A 277 -1.41 -5.59 14.60
CA THR A 277 -2.14 -4.37 14.97
C THR A 277 -1.54 -3.81 16.26
N PRO A 278 -1.44 -2.48 16.42
CA PRO A 278 -0.97 -1.91 17.68
C PRO A 278 -1.80 -2.37 18.89
N ALA A 279 -3.09 -2.64 18.70
CA ALA A 279 -4.00 -3.04 19.78
C ALA A 279 -3.88 -4.51 20.22
N GLY A 280 -3.04 -5.32 19.57
CA GLY A 280 -3.08 -6.79 19.68
C GLY A 280 -3.89 -7.39 18.55
#